data_AF-A0A1C6IVY4-F1
#
_entry.id   AF-A0A1C6IVY4-F1
#
_cell.length_a   1.000
_cell.length_b   1.000
_cell.length_c   1.000
_cell.angle_alpha   90.00
_cell.angle_beta   90.00
_cell.angle_gamma   90.00
#
_symmetry.space_group_name_H-M   'P 1'
#
loop_
_entity.id
_entity.type
_entity.pdbx_description
1 polymer ?
#
loop_
_entity_poly.entity_id
_entity_poly.type
_entity_poly.pdbx_seq_one_letter_code
_entity_poly.pdbx_strand_id
1 'polypeptide(L)'
;MLANNNEAIINKLAKNSVKTNKKQYAILFFTIILSAFMLFCVFTIGMTYLDSSRLQNTRLNGAEYDILTMNGFTSEQLNTLRQNENIRSVGIESYAGFIQSTEYDKTVEIGLLWCDEVFWDNLMSSARTKLDGHYPQNKNELMVTKDILKTCGNENLSVGDSLILTYENNTGVYTDEFIISGIWDGYGDTSAGFVSKAFYDETGYDLKNDGILCIKLNRNYVFPATIQSIEKSLDFSDRQIFAPTGYIENSFKLLLGICGLALVICLSAYLLIYNILYLSVSGKIRYYGLLQSLGMTKKQLVHFIIKQMILVGILGIFIGNLLGIILCMKLVPYILGILGISTGNMTLQFNPVILIVSIVVTIFSILLGMKKPIQIAIKVTPVEAAKYRECISNGKRYKKRKGAFFWRMAFEQFKKDKKKTVVVLLSLATSLSVFYCLTTIISSQGERTVLPNYWNADFVVQNQTQTTEDINSLKPAISDSFVEEIRKMDGIKDLHLVEGTPIIFPYVLNSFSDMWITNYIDRTPYLSSEDVKSDYKTNPSNYYGMLIGIDEEQFDYVNQSLDTPIDKQDFLNGKSCIVQFEGSEIPKEYLNQRVLFNGSVK
;
A
#
# COMPACT_ATOMS: atom_id res chain seq x y z
N MET A 1 -10.36 -40.82 47.37
CA MET A 1 -9.12 -40.01 47.37
C MET A 1 -9.45 -38.67 48.01
N LEU A 2 -8.97 -38.42 49.23
CA LEU A 2 -9.20 -37.16 49.94
C LEU A 2 -8.61 -35.99 49.14
N ALA A 3 -9.43 -35.00 48.80
CA ALA A 3 -9.00 -33.77 48.16
C ALA A 3 -8.15 -32.97 49.17
N ASN A 4 -6.85 -33.23 49.22
CA ASN A 4 -5.93 -32.46 50.03
C ASN A 4 -5.76 -31.07 49.39
N ASN A 5 -6.24 -30.02 50.06
CA ASN A 5 -6.11 -28.63 49.61
C ASN A 5 -4.67 -28.14 49.82
N ASN A 6 -3.75 -28.59 48.96
CA ASN A 6 -2.32 -28.28 49.03
C ASN A 6 -1.89 -27.21 48.02
N GLU A 7 -2.83 -26.42 47.49
CA GLU A 7 -2.56 -25.39 46.49
C GLU A 7 -1.57 -24.32 47.00
N ALA A 8 -1.70 -23.91 48.27
CA ALA A 8 -0.80 -22.94 48.89
C ALA A 8 0.67 -23.43 48.90
N ILE A 9 0.90 -24.72 49.16
CA ILE A 9 2.24 -25.31 49.17
C ILE A 9 2.79 -25.37 47.74
N ILE A 10 1.95 -25.75 46.76
CA ILE A 10 2.34 -25.78 45.34
C ILE A 10 2.74 -24.37 44.87
N ASN A 11 1.98 -23.33 45.26
CA ASN A 11 2.29 -21.94 44.95
C ASN A 11 3.63 -21.50 45.58
N LYS A 12 3.87 -21.87 46.85
CA LYS A 12 5.14 -21.56 47.55
C LYS A 12 6.33 -22.26 46.89
N LEU A 13 6.18 -23.54 46.53
CA LEU A 13 7.20 -24.29 45.80
C LEU A 13 7.47 -23.68 44.43
N ALA A 14 6.43 -23.29 43.69
CA ALA A 14 6.58 -22.68 42.37
C ALA A 14 7.38 -21.37 42.45
N LYS A 15 7.01 -20.47 43.38
CA LYS A 15 7.71 -19.20 43.61
C LYS A 15 9.17 -19.41 44.01
N ASN A 16 9.44 -20.37 44.89
CA ASN A 16 10.81 -20.71 45.28
C ASN A 16 11.61 -21.31 44.13
N SER A 17 11.02 -22.18 43.31
CA SER A 17 11.68 -22.75 42.12
C SER A 17 12.13 -21.66 41.14
N VAL A 18 11.28 -20.66 40.89
CA VAL A 18 11.63 -19.50 40.04
C VAL A 18 12.78 -18.70 40.66
N LYS A 19 12.73 -18.44 41.97
CA LYS A 19 13.79 -17.70 42.70
C LYS A 19 15.13 -18.42 42.75
N THR A 20 15.14 -19.76 42.82
CA THR A 20 16.39 -20.54 42.87
C THR A 20 17.02 -20.67 41.49
N ASN A 21 16.20 -20.81 40.43
CA ASN A 21 16.68 -21.02 39.06
C ASN A 21 16.70 -19.72 38.23
N LYS A 22 17.23 -18.63 38.81
CA LYS A 22 17.12 -17.27 38.25
C LYS A 22 17.57 -17.16 36.80
N LYS A 23 18.72 -17.72 36.43
CA LYS A 23 19.27 -17.61 35.06
C LYS A 23 18.31 -18.19 34.02
N GLN A 24 17.73 -19.35 34.30
CA GLN A 24 16.82 -20.01 33.37
C GLN A 24 15.50 -19.24 33.22
N TYR A 25 14.88 -18.86 34.34
CA TYR A 25 13.62 -18.11 34.27
C TYR A 25 13.83 -16.67 33.80
N ALA A 26 15.03 -16.09 33.94
CA ALA A 26 15.37 -14.82 33.32
C ALA A 26 15.40 -14.93 31.79
N ILE A 27 16.03 -15.96 31.23
CA ILE A 27 16.01 -16.19 29.77
C ILE A 27 14.57 -16.36 29.29
N LEU A 28 13.78 -17.21 29.96
CA LEU A 28 12.38 -17.43 29.62
C LEU A 28 11.53 -16.14 29.73
N PHE A 29 11.77 -15.33 30.76
CA PHE A 29 11.15 -14.04 30.95
C PHE A 29 11.45 -13.08 29.79
N PHE A 30 12.73 -12.95 29.41
CA PHE A 30 13.14 -12.13 28.27
C PHE A 30 12.56 -12.65 26.95
N THR A 31 12.49 -13.96 26.74
CA THR A 31 11.83 -14.54 25.56
C THR A 31 10.36 -14.14 25.49
N ILE A 32 9.63 -14.18 26.60
CA ILE A 32 8.21 -13.80 26.65
C ILE A 32 8.05 -12.29 26.44
N ILE A 33 8.90 -11.46 27.07
CA ILE A 33 8.92 -10.01 26.83
C ILE A 33 9.10 -9.73 25.35
N LEU A 34 10.14 -10.30 24.74
CA LEU A 34 10.47 -10.06 23.34
C LEU A 34 9.35 -10.53 22.41
N SER A 35 8.74 -11.68 22.68
CA SER A 35 7.61 -12.19 21.90
C SER A 35 6.39 -11.28 21.99
N ALA A 36 6.00 -10.87 23.20
CA ALA A 36 4.85 -10.00 23.41
C ALA A 36 5.08 -8.61 22.77
N PHE A 37 6.28 -8.08 22.95
CA PHE A 37 6.73 -6.83 22.34
C PHE A 37 6.67 -6.89 20.81
N MET A 38 7.27 -7.92 20.19
CA MET A 38 7.32 -8.04 18.74
C MET A 38 5.93 -8.23 18.12
N LEU A 39 5.07 -9.07 18.73
CA LEU A 39 3.70 -9.26 18.26
C LEU A 39 2.89 -7.96 18.35
N PHE A 40 3.01 -7.24 19.47
CA PHE A 40 2.35 -5.95 19.62
C PHE A 40 2.81 -4.94 18.56
N CYS A 41 4.13 -4.82 18.35
CA CYS A 41 4.70 -3.92 17.36
C CYS A 41 4.24 -4.28 15.94
N VAL A 42 4.27 -5.56 15.55
CA VAL A 42 3.86 -6.00 14.21
C VAL A 42 2.38 -5.71 13.96
N PHE A 43 1.49 -6.03 14.89
CA PHE A 43 0.07 -5.73 14.71
C PHE A 43 -0.20 -4.22 14.70
N THR A 44 0.46 -3.46 15.58
CA THR A 44 0.26 -2.01 15.66
C THR A 44 0.76 -1.32 14.40
N ILE A 45 2.00 -1.59 13.97
CA ILE A 45 2.59 -1.00 12.76
C ILE A 45 1.80 -1.44 11.52
N GLY A 46 1.46 -2.73 11.42
CA GLY A 46 0.69 -3.25 10.29
C GLY A 46 -0.69 -2.61 10.13
N MET A 47 -1.45 -2.50 11.22
CA MET A 47 -2.77 -1.86 11.18
C MET A 47 -2.66 -0.35 10.96
N THR A 48 -1.71 0.32 11.62
CA THR A 48 -1.47 1.76 11.42
C THR A 48 -1.10 2.04 9.97
N TYR A 49 -0.28 1.18 9.35
CA TYR A 49 0.07 1.31 7.94
C TYR A 49 -1.16 1.15 7.03
N LEU A 50 -2.02 0.15 7.28
CA LEU A 50 -3.26 -0.03 6.53
C LEU A 50 -4.20 1.18 6.66
N ASP A 51 -4.35 1.73 7.86
CA ASP A 51 -5.17 2.93 8.09
C ASP A 51 -4.57 4.17 7.44
N SER A 52 -3.24 4.32 7.51
CA SER A 52 -2.51 5.43 6.89
C SER A 52 -2.56 5.36 5.36
N SER A 53 -2.41 4.17 4.79
CA SER A 53 -2.51 3.94 3.34
C SER A 53 -3.92 4.24 2.82
N ARG A 54 -4.96 3.87 3.59
CA ARG A 54 -6.34 4.26 3.27
C ARG A 54 -6.54 5.76 3.30
N LEU A 55 -6.08 6.42 4.36
CA LEU A 55 -6.17 7.88 4.49
C LEU A 55 -5.42 8.59 3.37
N GLN A 56 -4.22 8.10 3.03
CA GLN A 56 -3.44 8.60 1.91
C GLN A 56 -4.21 8.44 0.59
N ASN A 57 -4.84 7.30 0.35
CA ASN A 57 -5.65 7.07 -0.84
C ASN A 57 -6.85 8.04 -0.93
N THR A 58 -7.56 8.24 0.18
CA THR A 58 -8.63 9.26 0.27
C THR A 58 -8.12 10.67 -0.04
N ARG A 59 -6.93 11.03 0.46
CA ARG A 59 -6.34 12.34 0.20
C ARG A 59 -5.84 12.50 -1.23
N LEU A 60 -5.30 11.46 -1.84
CA LEU A 60 -4.84 11.51 -3.23
C LEU A 60 -6.02 11.63 -4.20
N ASN A 61 -7.11 10.91 -3.92
CA ASN A 61 -8.28 10.87 -4.79
C ASN A 61 -9.31 11.97 -4.50
N GLY A 62 -9.17 12.70 -3.39
CA GLY A 62 -10.17 13.69 -2.95
C GLY A 62 -11.51 13.13 -2.50
N ALA A 63 -11.68 11.82 -2.46
CA ALA A 63 -12.88 11.17 -1.95
C ALA A 63 -12.58 9.77 -1.41
N GLU A 64 -13.41 9.28 -0.49
CA GLU A 64 -13.30 7.93 0.08
C GLU A 64 -14.08 6.91 -0.76
N TYR A 65 -13.49 6.46 -1.87
CA TYR A 65 -13.99 5.32 -2.65
C TYR A 65 -12.92 4.22 -2.80
N ASP A 66 -13.36 2.99 -3.05
CA ASP A 66 -12.47 1.83 -3.21
C ASP A 66 -12.34 1.40 -4.68
N ILE A 67 -13.36 1.70 -5.50
CA ILE A 67 -13.42 1.33 -6.92
C ILE A 67 -14.01 2.48 -7.70
N LEU A 68 -13.43 2.76 -8.85
CA LEU A 68 -13.91 3.75 -9.80
C LEU A 68 -14.38 3.06 -11.08
N THR A 69 -15.50 3.49 -11.64
CA THR A 69 -15.87 3.15 -13.02
C THR A 69 -15.88 4.40 -13.87
N MET A 70 -15.25 4.34 -15.05
CA MET A 70 -15.18 5.47 -15.99
C MET A 70 -15.80 5.09 -17.34
N ASN A 71 -16.04 6.10 -18.18
CA ASN A 71 -16.62 5.98 -19.53
C ASN A 71 -18.09 5.51 -19.51
N GLY A 72 -18.84 6.02 -18.55
CA GLY A 72 -20.28 5.88 -18.47
C GLY A 72 -20.78 4.59 -17.82
N PHE A 73 -22.06 4.56 -17.49
CA PHE A 73 -22.72 3.41 -16.87
C PHE A 73 -24.20 3.31 -17.23
N THR A 74 -24.73 2.09 -17.24
CA THR A 74 -26.17 1.86 -17.44
C THR A 74 -26.93 1.99 -16.11
N SER A 75 -28.23 2.32 -16.20
CA SER A 75 -29.10 2.35 -15.03
C SER A 75 -29.22 0.97 -14.36
N GLU A 76 -29.08 -0.11 -15.13
CA GLU A 76 -29.05 -1.48 -14.61
C GLU A 76 -27.78 -1.74 -13.81
N GLN A 77 -26.60 -1.34 -14.31
CA GLN A 77 -25.33 -1.41 -13.58
C GLN A 77 -25.39 -0.64 -12.25
N LEU A 78 -25.90 0.61 -12.27
CA LEU A 78 -26.07 1.41 -11.06
C LEU A 78 -27.00 0.74 -10.04
N ASN A 79 -28.12 0.17 -10.49
CA ASN A 79 -29.05 -0.54 -9.61
C ASN A 79 -28.44 -1.82 -9.03
N THR A 80 -27.70 -2.58 -9.84
CA THR A 80 -26.96 -3.77 -9.40
C THR A 80 -25.93 -3.41 -8.33
N LEU A 81 -25.18 -2.32 -8.50
CA LEU A 81 -24.23 -1.83 -7.49
C LEU A 81 -24.93 -1.42 -6.19
N ARG A 82 -26.04 -0.67 -6.29
CA ARG A 82 -26.80 -0.21 -5.11
C ARG A 82 -27.47 -1.34 -4.34
N GLN A 83 -27.80 -2.45 -4.99
CA GLN A 83 -28.40 -3.63 -4.36
C GLN A 83 -27.35 -4.63 -3.81
N ASN A 84 -26.07 -4.45 -4.13
CA ASN A 84 -25.02 -5.39 -3.73
C ASN A 84 -24.69 -5.26 -2.23
N GLU A 85 -24.81 -6.36 -1.48
CA GLU A 85 -24.52 -6.40 -0.03
C GLU A 85 -23.07 -6.05 0.34
N ASN A 86 -22.13 -6.11 -0.60
CA ASN A 86 -20.73 -5.76 -0.35
C ASN A 86 -20.45 -4.26 -0.55
N ILE A 87 -21.39 -3.50 -1.08
CA ILE A 87 -21.25 -2.08 -1.39
C ILE A 87 -21.96 -1.26 -0.33
N ARG A 88 -21.28 -0.22 0.14
CA ARG A 88 -21.78 0.71 1.15
C ARG A 88 -22.52 1.88 0.52
N SER A 89 -21.91 2.48 -0.50
CA SER A 89 -22.42 3.66 -1.18
C SER A 89 -21.82 3.76 -2.57
N VAL A 90 -22.58 4.35 -3.49
CA VAL A 90 -22.17 4.61 -4.87
C VAL A 90 -22.46 6.08 -5.13
N GLY A 91 -21.41 6.87 -5.28
CA GLY A 91 -21.48 8.26 -5.71
C GLY A 91 -21.34 8.36 -7.23
N ILE A 92 -21.88 9.44 -7.80
CA ILE A 92 -21.85 9.72 -9.23
C ILE A 92 -21.11 11.04 -9.43
N GLU A 93 -20.25 11.06 -10.42
CA GLU A 93 -19.53 12.23 -10.90
C GLU A 93 -19.56 12.25 -12.43
N SER A 94 -19.56 13.42 -13.05
CA SER A 94 -19.48 13.54 -14.51
C SER A 94 -18.95 14.91 -14.91
N TYR A 95 -18.30 14.97 -16.06
CA TYR A 95 -17.85 16.23 -16.65
C TYR A 95 -19.04 17.05 -17.14
N ALA A 96 -18.98 18.36 -16.92
CA ALA A 96 -20.01 19.30 -17.32
C ALA A 96 -19.49 20.36 -18.31
N GLY A 97 -18.18 20.38 -18.59
CA GLY A 97 -17.53 21.31 -19.52
C GLY A 97 -16.22 21.84 -18.96
N PHE A 98 -15.71 22.92 -19.53
CA PHE A 98 -14.52 23.61 -19.04
C PHE A 98 -14.62 25.12 -19.29
N ILE A 99 -14.05 25.89 -18.38
CA ILE A 99 -13.92 27.34 -18.49
C ILE A 99 -12.71 27.63 -19.37
N GLN A 100 -12.90 28.41 -20.43
CA GLN A 100 -11.86 28.87 -21.37
C GLN A 100 -11.32 30.26 -21.02
N SER A 101 -12.18 31.12 -20.48
CA SER A 101 -11.78 32.46 -20.07
C SER A 101 -12.73 33.07 -19.06
N THR A 102 -12.22 34.07 -18.38
CA THR A 102 -12.94 34.91 -17.42
C THR A 102 -12.80 36.38 -17.83
N GLU A 103 -13.54 37.27 -17.15
CA GLU A 103 -13.39 38.71 -17.35
C GLU A 103 -11.99 39.26 -16.99
N TYR A 104 -11.22 38.53 -16.17
CA TYR A 104 -9.88 38.93 -15.74
C TYR A 104 -8.75 38.26 -16.53
N ASP A 105 -8.91 36.99 -16.90
CA ASP A 105 -7.90 36.19 -17.58
C ASP A 105 -8.50 35.40 -18.76
N LYS A 106 -7.83 35.46 -19.92
CA LYS A 106 -8.24 34.83 -21.18
C LYS A 106 -7.58 33.48 -21.47
N THR A 107 -6.77 32.98 -20.54
CA THR A 107 -5.97 31.75 -20.68
C THR A 107 -6.31 30.73 -19.60
N VAL A 108 -7.56 30.73 -19.16
CA VAL A 108 -8.02 29.86 -18.07
C VAL A 108 -8.44 28.52 -18.66
N GLU A 109 -8.02 27.43 -18.05
CA GLU A 109 -8.46 26.08 -18.40
C GLU A 109 -8.83 25.36 -17.11
N ILE A 110 -10.13 25.39 -16.78
CA ILE A 110 -10.65 24.84 -15.53
C ILE A 110 -11.82 23.91 -15.85
N GLY A 111 -11.69 22.64 -15.47
CA GLY A 111 -12.76 21.66 -15.64
C GLY A 111 -13.98 21.98 -14.77
N LEU A 112 -15.17 21.76 -15.31
CA LEU A 112 -16.43 21.80 -14.59
C LEU A 112 -16.94 20.38 -14.38
N LEU A 113 -17.30 20.08 -13.14
CA LEU A 113 -17.79 18.77 -12.72
C LEU A 113 -19.18 18.89 -12.08
N TRP A 114 -20.02 17.92 -12.37
CA TRP A 114 -21.24 17.67 -11.62
C TRP A 114 -21.07 16.41 -10.80
N CYS A 115 -21.57 16.42 -9.57
CA CYS A 115 -21.61 15.23 -8.72
C CYS A 115 -22.92 15.13 -7.95
N ASP A 116 -23.27 13.91 -7.55
CA ASP A 116 -24.49 13.67 -6.77
C ASP A 116 -24.27 13.92 -5.26
N GLU A 117 -25.38 14.03 -4.52
CA GLU A 117 -25.35 14.22 -3.07
C GLU A 117 -24.59 13.10 -2.34
N VAL A 118 -24.62 11.87 -2.87
CA VAL A 118 -23.89 10.75 -2.27
C VAL A 118 -22.39 10.95 -2.38
N PHE A 119 -21.89 11.36 -3.55
CA PHE A 119 -20.49 11.67 -3.75
C PHE A 119 -20.06 12.86 -2.88
N TRP A 120 -20.79 13.97 -2.97
CA TRP A 120 -20.44 15.18 -2.24
C TRP A 120 -20.57 15.00 -0.72
N ASP A 121 -21.73 14.64 -0.20
CA ASP A 121 -21.96 14.67 1.25
C ASP A 121 -21.34 13.49 1.99
N ASN A 122 -21.19 12.33 1.34
CA ASN A 122 -20.64 11.14 2.00
C ASN A 122 -19.18 10.88 1.60
N LEU A 123 -18.90 10.68 0.31
CA LEU A 123 -17.58 10.19 -0.13
C LEU A 123 -16.51 11.28 0.01
N MET A 124 -16.82 12.51 -0.35
CA MET A 124 -15.88 13.64 -0.30
C MET A 124 -15.74 14.25 1.09
N SER A 125 -16.63 13.91 2.02
CA SER A 125 -16.69 14.51 3.36
C SER A 125 -15.39 14.41 4.17
N SER A 126 -14.68 13.29 4.06
CA SER A 126 -13.44 13.03 4.79
C SER A 126 -12.21 13.69 4.14
N ALA A 127 -12.32 14.10 2.87
CA ALA A 127 -11.28 14.80 2.13
C ALA A 127 -11.42 16.34 2.22
N ARG A 128 -12.62 16.86 2.49
CA ARG A 128 -12.83 18.31 2.70
C ARG A 128 -12.22 18.78 4.02
N THR A 129 -11.43 19.84 3.94
CA THR A 129 -10.84 20.52 5.11
C THR A 129 -11.62 21.78 5.48
N LYS A 130 -12.20 22.46 4.48
CA LYS A 130 -12.98 23.69 4.66
C LYS A 130 -14.12 23.77 3.65
N LEU A 131 -15.23 24.38 4.05
CA LEU A 131 -16.35 24.72 3.18
C LEU A 131 -17.02 25.99 3.71
N ASP A 132 -17.01 27.05 2.89
CA ASP A 132 -17.80 28.26 3.09
C ASP A 132 -18.87 28.29 1.99
N GLY A 133 -20.15 28.49 2.35
CA GLY A 133 -21.27 28.46 1.38
C GLY A 133 -21.92 27.09 1.20
N HIS A 134 -22.46 26.79 0.02
CA HIS A 134 -23.17 25.54 -0.28
C HIS A 134 -22.88 24.99 -1.69
N TYR A 135 -23.19 23.70 -1.88
CA TYR A 135 -23.16 23.06 -3.19
C TYR A 135 -24.15 23.76 -4.15
N PRO A 136 -23.80 23.98 -5.43
CA PRO A 136 -24.67 24.63 -6.40
C PRO A 136 -26.03 23.95 -6.57
N GLN A 137 -27.11 24.72 -6.43
CA GLN A 137 -28.48 24.26 -6.64
C GLN A 137 -29.09 24.89 -7.89
N ASN A 138 -28.76 26.15 -8.17
CA ASN A 138 -29.27 26.87 -9.33
C ASN A 138 -28.29 26.76 -10.52
N LYS A 139 -28.80 26.94 -11.75
CA LYS A 139 -28.01 26.80 -12.98
C LYS A 139 -26.75 27.69 -12.99
N ASN A 140 -26.88 28.92 -12.53
CA ASN A 140 -25.81 29.93 -12.57
C ASN A 140 -25.02 29.98 -11.25
N GLU A 141 -24.99 28.89 -10.49
CA GLU A 141 -24.17 28.78 -9.28
C GLU A 141 -22.93 27.96 -9.56
N LEU A 142 -21.79 28.45 -9.08
CA LEU A 142 -20.50 27.79 -9.21
C LEU A 142 -19.85 27.66 -7.83
N MET A 143 -19.32 26.49 -7.55
CA MET A 143 -18.50 26.26 -6.36
C MET A 143 -17.07 25.96 -6.76
N VAL A 144 -16.12 26.64 -6.11
CA VAL A 144 -14.71 26.66 -6.52
C VAL A 144 -13.78 26.54 -5.33
N THR A 145 -12.50 26.36 -5.60
CA THR A 145 -11.42 26.49 -4.62
C THR A 145 -10.78 27.88 -4.71
N LYS A 146 -9.99 28.26 -3.71
CA LYS A 146 -9.24 29.52 -3.77
C LYS A 146 -8.21 29.55 -4.90
N ASP A 147 -7.61 28.41 -5.19
CA ASP A 147 -6.64 28.28 -6.29
C ASP A 147 -7.32 28.53 -7.64
N ILE A 148 -8.55 28.02 -7.84
CA ILE A 148 -9.36 28.33 -9.01
C ILE A 148 -9.62 29.83 -9.13
N LEU A 149 -10.02 30.51 -8.06
CA LEU A 149 -10.26 31.97 -8.09
C LEU A 149 -9.00 32.76 -8.45
N LYS A 150 -7.84 32.32 -7.97
CA LYS A 150 -6.54 32.90 -8.32
C LYS A 150 -6.21 32.68 -9.80
N THR A 151 -6.45 31.48 -10.34
CA THR A 151 -6.28 31.16 -11.76
C THR A 151 -7.25 31.96 -12.63
N CYS A 152 -8.48 32.19 -12.17
CA CYS A 152 -9.44 33.09 -12.80
C CYS A 152 -9.06 34.57 -12.70
N GLY A 153 -7.88 34.93 -12.16
CA GLY A 153 -7.36 36.29 -12.13
C GLY A 153 -7.83 37.16 -10.96
N ASN A 154 -8.67 36.67 -10.05
CA ASN A 154 -9.15 37.42 -8.90
C ASN A 154 -9.39 36.55 -7.64
N GLU A 155 -8.37 36.50 -6.77
CA GLU A 155 -8.41 35.73 -5.51
C GLU A 155 -9.34 36.35 -4.43
N ASN A 156 -9.74 37.62 -4.57
CA ASN A 156 -10.49 38.33 -3.52
C ASN A 156 -12.01 38.07 -3.56
N LEU A 157 -12.49 37.31 -4.55
CA LEU A 157 -13.91 36.98 -4.68
C LEU A 157 -14.38 36.11 -3.51
N SER A 158 -15.56 36.41 -3.01
CA SER A 158 -16.19 35.75 -1.87
C SER A 158 -17.50 35.08 -2.28
N VAL A 159 -18.03 34.23 -1.41
CA VAL A 159 -19.34 33.59 -1.62
C VAL A 159 -20.42 34.67 -1.77
N GLY A 160 -21.17 34.60 -2.87
CA GLY A 160 -22.20 35.56 -3.26
C GLY A 160 -21.78 36.57 -4.33
N ASP A 161 -20.48 36.69 -4.64
CA ASP A 161 -20.00 37.54 -5.73
C ASP A 161 -20.28 36.88 -7.09
N SER A 162 -20.43 37.71 -8.14
CA SER A 162 -20.62 37.25 -9.50
C SER A 162 -19.35 37.33 -10.34
N LEU A 163 -19.24 36.43 -11.32
CA LEU A 163 -18.11 36.29 -12.22
C LEU A 163 -18.63 35.93 -13.62
N ILE A 164 -18.19 36.67 -14.64
CA ILE A 164 -18.51 36.35 -16.04
C ILE A 164 -17.53 35.30 -16.55
N LEU A 165 -18.07 34.17 -17.01
CA LEU A 165 -17.30 33.02 -17.47
C LEU A 165 -17.66 32.70 -18.91
N THR A 166 -16.63 32.48 -19.74
CA THR A 166 -16.80 31.82 -21.04
C THR A 166 -16.40 30.36 -20.89
N TYR A 167 -17.35 29.46 -21.11
CA TYR A 167 -17.18 28.02 -20.93
C TYR A 167 -17.61 27.27 -22.19
N GLU A 168 -17.00 26.11 -22.38
CA GLU A 168 -17.33 25.16 -23.44
C GLU A 168 -17.94 23.90 -22.84
N ASN A 169 -19.00 23.40 -23.48
CA ASN A 169 -19.60 22.10 -23.22
C ASN A 169 -19.90 21.40 -24.57
N ASN A 170 -20.49 20.20 -24.54
CA ASN A 170 -20.77 19.41 -25.75
C ASN A 170 -21.77 20.07 -26.73
N THR A 171 -22.44 21.17 -26.34
CA THR A 171 -23.37 21.91 -27.20
C THR A 171 -22.75 23.16 -27.82
N GLY A 172 -21.60 23.63 -27.34
CA GLY A 172 -20.89 24.79 -27.85
C GLY A 172 -20.24 25.65 -26.77
N VAL A 173 -19.84 26.86 -27.17
CA VAL A 173 -19.19 27.86 -26.29
C VAL A 173 -20.21 28.93 -25.90
N TYR A 174 -20.27 29.23 -24.61
CA TYR A 174 -21.23 30.18 -24.02
C TYR A 174 -20.53 31.15 -23.08
N THR A 175 -21.12 32.34 -22.91
CA THR A 175 -20.66 33.33 -21.95
C THR A 175 -21.82 33.74 -21.06
N ASP A 176 -21.75 33.37 -19.77
CA ASP A 176 -22.79 33.65 -18.78
C ASP A 176 -22.20 34.23 -17.49
N GLU A 177 -23.05 34.89 -16.71
CA GLU A 177 -22.73 35.33 -15.36
C GLU A 177 -23.05 34.22 -14.34
N PHE A 178 -22.05 33.84 -13.54
CA PHE A 178 -22.16 32.86 -12.47
C PHE A 178 -22.01 33.54 -11.11
N ILE A 179 -22.71 33.02 -10.11
CA ILE A 179 -22.60 33.41 -8.70
C ILE A 179 -21.80 32.36 -7.96
N ILE A 180 -20.81 32.78 -7.17
CA ILE A 180 -20.03 31.86 -6.34
C ILE A 180 -20.90 31.38 -5.17
N SER A 181 -21.42 30.17 -5.25
CA SER A 181 -22.28 29.58 -4.21
C SER A 181 -21.48 29.00 -3.03
N GLY A 182 -20.23 28.61 -3.29
CA GLY A 182 -19.37 28.03 -2.27
C GLY A 182 -17.89 28.12 -2.62
N ILE A 183 -17.07 28.27 -1.58
CA ILE A 183 -15.61 28.16 -1.65
C ILE A 183 -15.19 27.02 -0.72
N TRP A 184 -14.60 25.98 -1.29
CA TRP A 184 -14.16 24.81 -0.54
C TRP A 184 -12.65 24.63 -0.62
N ASP A 185 -12.11 23.86 0.33
CA ASP A 185 -10.72 23.44 0.36
C ASP A 185 -10.66 22.00 0.87
N GLY A 186 -9.67 21.25 0.41
CA GLY A 186 -9.56 19.83 0.69
C GLY A 186 -8.34 19.18 0.06
N TYR A 187 -8.34 17.86 0.11
CA TYR A 187 -7.34 17.04 -0.56
C TYR A 187 -7.91 16.52 -1.90
N GLY A 188 -7.02 16.06 -2.77
CA GLY A 188 -7.35 15.54 -4.10
C GLY A 188 -7.11 16.57 -5.20
N ASP A 189 -7.82 16.40 -6.31
CA ASP A 189 -7.83 17.40 -7.37
C ASP A 189 -8.69 18.60 -6.97
N THR A 190 -8.04 19.75 -6.75
CA THR A 190 -8.68 21.02 -6.38
C THR A 190 -8.80 21.97 -7.58
N SER A 191 -8.45 21.51 -8.77
CA SER A 191 -8.42 22.31 -10.00
C SER A 191 -9.75 22.36 -10.75
N ALA A 192 -10.75 21.59 -10.33
CA ALA A 192 -12.08 21.56 -10.93
C ALA A 192 -13.14 22.34 -10.13
N GLY A 193 -14.00 23.06 -10.85
CA GLY A 193 -15.19 23.73 -10.30
C GLY A 193 -16.41 22.80 -10.31
N PHE A 194 -17.30 22.96 -9.33
CA PHE A 194 -18.56 22.21 -9.27
C PHE A 194 -19.74 23.06 -9.72
N VAL A 195 -20.66 22.43 -10.46
CA VAL A 195 -21.88 23.04 -11.00
C VAL A 195 -23.14 22.29 -10.57
N SER A 196 -24.30 22.93 -10.73
CA SER A 196 -25.57 22.31 -10.34
C SER A 196 -26.03 21.27 -11.35
N LYS A 197 -26.95 20.40 -10.90
CA LYS A 197 -27.59 19.42 -11.79
C LYS A 197 -28.35 20.09 -12.94
N ALA A 198 -28.98 21.23 -12.68
CA ALA A 198 -29.71 21.99 -13.69
C ALA A 198 -28.79 22.51 -14.80
N PHE A 199 -27.56 22.87 -14.46
CA PHE A 199 -26.54 23.20 -15.45
C PHE A 199 -26.14 21.95 -16.25
N TYR A 200 -25.79 20.86 -15.55
CA TYR A 200 -25.38 19.60 -16.18
C TYR A 200 -26.38 19.07 -17.22
N ASP A 201 -27.68 19.09 -16.90
CA ASP A 201 -28.73 18.56 -17.79
C ASP A 201 -28.81 19.31 -19.16
N GLU A 202 -28.25 20.52 -19.28
CA GLU A 202 -28.21 21.31 -20.51
C GLU A 202 -26.87 21.22 -21.28
N THR A 203 -25.86 20.59 -20.70
CA THR A 203 -24.49 20.57 -21.25
C THR A 203 -24.29 19.60 -22.41
N GLY A 204 -25.23 18.67 -22.62
CA GLY A 204 -25.15 17.62 -23.64
C GLY A 204 -24.28 16.42 -23.26
N TYR A 205 -23.73 16.38 -22.04
CA TYR A 205 -23.10 15.17 -21.48
C TYR A 205 -24.17 14.15 -21.04
N ASP A 206 -23.88 12.86 -21.19
CA ASP A 206 -24.78 11.78 -20.76
C ASP A 206 -24.03 10.81 -19.84
N LEU A 207 -24.60 10.53 -18.66
CA LEU A 207 -24.06 9.57 -17.70
C LEU A 207 -23.81 8.18 -18.29
N LYS A 208 -24.49 7.82 -19.39
CA LYS A 208 -24.23 6.55 -20.09
C LYS A 208 -22.89 6.50 -20.81
N ASN A 209 -22.34 7.64 -21.20
CA ASN A 209 -21.06 7.74 -21.93
C ASN A 209 -19.96 8.39 -21.05
N ASP A 210 -20.36 9.30 -20.17
CA ASP A 210 -19.51 10.30 -19.52
C ASP A 210 -19.57 10.22 -17.99
N GLY A 211 -20.39 9.31 -17.48
CA GLY A 211 -20.60 9.10 -16.05
C GLY A 211 -19.45 8.34 -15.41
N ILE A 212 -19.08 8.78 -14.21
CA ILE A 212 -18.10 8.15 -13.34
C ILE A 212 -18.84 7.66 -12.10
N LEU A 213 -18.61 6.40 -11.71
CA LEU A 213 -19.10 5.87 -10.44
C LEU A 213 -17.97 5.72 -9.45
N CYS A 214 -18.17 6.28 -8.27
CA CYS A 214 -17.27 6.18 -7.14
C CYS A 214 -17.90 5.22 -6.12
N ILE A 215 -17.36 4.00 -6.05
CA ILE A 215 -17.95 2.90 -5.29
C ILE A 215 -17.16 2.69 -4.00
N LYS A 216 -17.85 2.74 -2.87
CA LYS A 216 -17.29 2.40 -1.55
C LYS A 216 -17.78 1.03 -1.08
N LEU A 217 -16.88 0.16 -0.66
CA LEU A 217 -17.21 -1.18 -0.16
C LEU A 217 -17.55 -1.14 1.35
N ASN A 218 -18.31 -2.12 1.81
CA ASN A 218 -18.68 -2.29 3.22
C ASN A 218 -17.50 -2.70 4.12
N ARG A 219 -16.44 -3.24 3.53
CA ARG A 219 -15.25 -3.69 4.25
C ARG A 219 -14.01 -3.03 3.69
N ASN A 220 -13.13 -2.58 4.59
CA ASN A 220 -11.83 -2.00 4.22
C ASN A 220 -10.82 -3.04 3.69
N TYR A 221 -11.11 -4.33 3.89
CA TYR A 221 -10.26 -5.44 3.45
C TYR A 221 -11.13 -6.45 2.74
N VAL A 222 -10.86 -6.67 1.45
CA VAL A 222 -11.69 -7.53 0.61
C VAL A 222 -10.83 -8.49 -0.17
N PHE A 223 -11.33 -9.70 -0.42
CA PHE A 223 -10.62 -10.67 -1.24
C PHE A 223 -10.59 -10.19 -2.69
N PRO A 224 -9.49 -10.45 -3.44
CA PRO A 224 -9.44 -10.17 -4.87
C PRO A 224 -10.58 -10.81 -5.66
N ALA A 225 -11.03 -11.99 -5.24
CA ALA A 225 -12.19 -12.68 -5.82
C ALA A 225 -13.50 -11.88 -5.68
N THR A 226 -13.67 -11.09 -4.62
CA THR A 226 -14.85 -10.25 -4.44
C THR A 226 -14.85 -9.09 -5.45
N ILE A 227 -13.71 -8.44 -5.65
CA ILE A 227 -13.55 -7.38 -6.66
C ILE A 227 -13.87 -7.94 -8.06
N GLN A 228 -13.30 -9.10 -8.40
CA GLN A 228 -13.59 -9.78 -9.67
C GLN A 228 -15.06 -10.20 -9.81
N SER A 229 -15.73 -10.57 -8.71
CA SER A 229 -17.15 -10.92 -8.74
C SER A 229 -18.04 -9.70 -8.99
N ILE A 230 -17.67 -8.54 -8.45
CA ILE A 230 -18.34 -7.27 -8.69
C ILE A 230 -18.16 -6.88 -10.16
N GLU A 231 -16.93 -6.90 -10.66
CA GLU A 231 -16.60 -6.61 -12.06
C GLU A 231 -17.40 -7.49 -13.03
N LYS A 232 -17.41 -8.81 -12.80
CA LYS A 232 -18.18 -9.76 -13.63
C LYS A 232 -19.69 -9.59 -13.55
N SER A 233 -20.21 -9.06 -12.45
CA SER A 233 -21.65 -8.83 -12.28
C SER A 233 -22.18 -7.64 -13.08
N LEU A 234 -21.30 -6.76 -13.54
CA LEU A 234 -21.67 -5.51 -14.19
C LEU A 234 -21.65 -5.59 -15.72
N ASP A 235 -21.10 -6.68 -16.29
CA ASP A 235 -21.03 -6.93 -17.73
C ASP A 235 -20.58 -5.69 -18.51
N PHE A 236 -19.38 -5.20 -18.17
CA PHE A 236 -18.84 -3.98 -18.77
C PHE A 236 -18.61 -4.15 -20.26
N SER A 237 -18.95 -3.10 -21.02
CA SER A 237 -18.54 -2.99 -22.42
C SER A 237 -17.03 -2.72 -22.52
N ASP A 238 -16.42 -3.02 -23.67
CA ASP A 238 -14.98 -2.83 -23.91
C ASP A 238 -14.50 -1.39 -23.69
N ARG A 239 -15.41 -0.41 -23.70
CA ARG A 239 -15.11 1.01 -23.44
C ARG A 239 -15.12 1.40 -21.96
N GLN A 240 -15.84 0.65 -21.11
CA GLN A 240 -15.97 0.98 -19.70
C GLN A 240 -14.75 0.50 -18.91
N ILE A 241 -14.23 1.38 -18.05
CA ILE A 241 -13.06 1.07 -17.23
C ILE A 241 -13.51 0.76 -15.82
N PHE A 242 -13.06 -0.37 -15.28
CA PHE A 242 -13.24 -0.72 -13.87
C PHE A 242 -11.88 -0.66 -13.17
N ALA A 243 -11.68 0.36 -12.34
CA ALA A 243 -10.40 0.67 -11.71
C ALA A 243 -10.52 0.59 -10.18
N PRO A 244 -10.21 -0.57 -9.55
CA PRO A 244 -10.03 -0.63 -8.11
C PRO A 244 -8.83 0.22 -7.68
N THR A 245 -8.92 0.88 -6.53
CA THR A 245 -7.80 1.68 -6.01
C THR A 245 -6.63 0.78 -5.59
N GLY A 246 -5.40 1.27 -5.75
CA GLY A 246 -4.20 0.53 -5.34
C GLY A 246 -4.19 0.14 -3.85
N TYR A 247 -4.94 0.86 -3.00
CA TYR A 247 -5.19 0.47 -1.62
C TYR A 247 -6.00 -0.83 -1.54
N ILE A 248 -7.17 -0.89 -2.18
CA ILE A 248 -8.07 -2.04 -2.01
C ILE A 248 -7.47 -3.31 -2.61
N GLU A 249 -6.78 -3.21 -3.75
CA GLU A 249 -6.09 -4.33 -4.41
C GLU A 249 -5.00 -4.95 -3.53
N ASN A 250 -4.27 -4.12 -2.79
CA ASN A 250 -3.14 -4.56 -1.97
C ASN A 250 -3.50 -4.81 -0.51
N SER A 251 -4.65 -4.30 -0.04
CA SER A 251 -5.13 -4.39 1.34
C SER A 251 -5.08 -5.82 1.89
N PHE A 252 -5.57 -6.79 1.12
CA PHE A 252 -5.60 -8.19 1.51
C PHE A 252 -4.22 -8.84 1.53
N LYS A 253 -3.36 -8.52 0.54
CA LYS A 253 -1.96 -9.01 0.50
C LYS A 253 -1.17 -8.50 1.69
N LEU A 254 -1.34 -7.22 2.04
CA LEU A 254 -0.72 -6.60 3.21
C LEU A 254 -1.19 -7.25 4.52
N LEU A 255 -2.51 -7.48 4.67
CA LEU A 255 -3.08 -8.18 5.82
C LEU A 255 -2.52 -9.60 5.97
N LEU A 256 -2.42 -10.35 4.86
CA LEU A 256 -1.78 -11.67 4.84
C LEU A 256 -0.31 -11.61 5.24
N GLY A 257 0.42 -10.58 4.78
CA GLY A 257 1.81 -10.34 5.17
C GLY A 257 1.97 -10.13 6.68
N ILE A 258 1.11 -9.30 7.29
CA ILE A 258 1.09 -9.05 8.75
C ILE A 258 0.78 -10.36 9.51
N CYS A 259 -0.22 -11.11 9.06
CA CYS A 259 -0.58 -12.41 9.65
C CYS A 259 0.56 -13.44 9.51
N GLY A 260 1.22 -13.49 8.36
CA GLY A 260 2.37 -14.35 8.10
C GLY A 260 3.55 -14.03 9.02
N LEU A 261 3.87 -12.74 9.17
CA LEU A 261 4.93 -12.29 10.07
C LEU A 261 4.61 -12.62 11.53
N ALA A 262 3.37 -12.38 11.96
CA ALA A 262 2.91 -12.76 13.30
C ALA A 262 3.04 -14.27 13.55
N LEU A 263 2.66 -15.10 12.57
CA LEU A 263 2.80 -16.56 12.66
C LEU A 263 4.26 -16.97 12.84
N VAL A 264 5.17 -16.40 12.06
CA VAL A 264 6.61 -16.70 12.15
C VAL A 264 7.18 -16.28 13.51
N ILE A 265 6.77 -15.13 14.06
CA ILE A 265 7.14 -14.70 15.41
C ILE A 265 6.59 -15.68 16.47
N CYS A 266 5.32 -16.07 16.37
CA CYS A 266 4.71 -17.06 17.26
C CYS A 266 5.45 -18.41 17.22
N LEU A 267 5.81 -18.89 16.02
CA LEU A 267 6.54 -20.14 15.84
C LEU A 267 7.94 -20.06 16.49
N SER A 268 8.64 -18.94 16.31
CA SER A 268 9.94 -18.69 16.92
C SER A 268 9.84 -18.68 18.46
N ALA A 269 8.87 -17.94 19.02
CA ALA A 269 8.62 -17.90 20.45
C ALA A 269 8.26 -19.28 21.02
N TYR A 270 7.38 -20.02 20.31
CA TYR A 270 7.02 -21.39 20.65
C TYR A 270 8.24 -22.32 20.75
N LEU A 271 9.12 -22.30 19.73
CA LEU A 271 10.31 -23.16 19.70
C LEU A 271 11.31 -22.78 20.80
N LEU A 272 11.51 -21.49 21.06
CA LEU A 272 12.39 -21.01 22.14
C LEU A 272 11.87 -21.43 23.52
N ILE A 273 10.58 -21.21 23.79
CA ILE A 273 9.94 -21.64 25.06
C ILE A 273 10.03 -23.15 25.21
N TYR A 274 9.72 -23.89 24.15
CA TYR A 274 9.83 -25.35 24.14
C TYR A 274 11.26 -25.81 24.48
N ASN A 275 12.27 -25.20 23.85
CA ASN A 275 13.68 -25.53 24.07
C ASN A 275 14.09 -25.29 25.53
N ILE A 276 13.79 -24.11 26.07
CA ILE A 276 14.14 -23.72 27.44
C ILE A 276 13.47 -24.64 28.46
N LEU A 277 12.18 -24.96 28.25
CA LEU A 277 11.43 -25.85 29.14
C LEU A 277 11.85 -27.30 29.01
N TYR A 278 12.13 -27.78 27.79
CA TYR A 278 12.68 -29.12 27.57
C TYR A 278 13.98 -29.30 28.34
N LEU A 279 14.90 -28.32 28.26
CA LEU A 279 16.13 -28.31 29.03
C LEU A 279 15.86 -28.27 30.54
N SER A 280 14.89 -27.47 31.00
CA SER A 280 14.48 -27.43 32.42
C SER A 280 14.01 -28.78 32.92
N VAL A 281 13.11 -29.40 32.16
CA VAL A 281 12.45 -30.64 32.56
C VAL A 281 13.44 -31.78 32.52
N SER A 282 14.21 -31.90 31.44
CA SER A 282 15.19 -32.97 31.26
C SER A 282 16.28 -32.93 32.33
N GLY A 283 16.76 -31.75 32.71
CA GLY A 283 17.75 -31.59 33.78
C GLY A 283 17.19 -31.89 35.18
N LYS A 284 15.87 -31.86 35.36
CA LYS A 284 15.19 -32.05 36.66
C LYS A 284 14.35 -33.33 36.73
N ILE A 285 14.56 -34.28 35.82
CA ILE A 285 13.84 -35.56 35.79
C ILE A 285 13.90 -36.26 37.16
N ARG A 286 15.09 -36.36 37.77
CA ARG A 286 15.27 -36.99 39.09
C ARG A 286 14.52 -36.25 40.21
N TYR A 287 14.48 -34.92 40.15
CA TYR A 287 13.76 -34.08 41.11
C TYR A 287 12.24 -34.28 41.00
N TYR A 288 11.68 -34.30 39.78
CA TYR A 288 10.25 -34.58 39.58
C TYR A 288 9.87 -36.01 39.96
N GLY A 289 10.76 -36.98 39.73
CA GLY A 289 10.57 -38.35 40.21
C GLY A 289 10.52 -38.44 41.75
N LEU A 290 11.39 -37.71 42.44
CA LEU A 290 11.38 -37.66 43.91
C LEU A 290 10.08 -37.07 44.47
N LEU A 291 9.57 -35.98 43.87
CA LEU A 291 8.29 -35.40 44.26
C LEU A 291 7.12 -36.38 44.06
N GLN A 292 7.12 -37.15 42.97
CA GLN A 292 6.12 -38.19 42.73
C GLN A 292 6.24 -39.34 43.75
N SER A 293 7.46 -39.74 44.13
CA SER A 293 7.69 -40.72 45.20
C SER A 293 7.17 -40.26 46.57
N LEU A 294 7.22 -38.96 46.84
CA LEU A 294 6.68 -38.35 48.06
C LEU A 294 5.14 -38.20 48.03
N GLY A 295 4.48 -38.65 46.96
CA GLY A 295 3.02 -38.65 46.84
C GLY A 295 2.43 -37.49 46.03
N MET A 296 3.26 -36.67 45.35
CA MET A 296 2.75 -35.63 44.46
C MET A 296 2.07 -36.25 43.24
N THR A 297 0.79 -35.95 43.03
CA THR A 297 0.05 -36.47 41.88
C THR A 297 0.51 -35.82 40.57
N LYS A 298 0.30 -36.52 39.44
CA LYS A 298 0.58 -35.99 38.10
C LYS A 298 -0.11 -34.64 37.83
N LYS A 299 -1.37 -34.48 38.29
CA LYS A 299 -2.14 -33.23 38.15
C LYS A 299 -1.53 -32.09 38.98
N GLN A 300 -1.03 -32.37 40.18
CA GLN A 300 -0.34 -31.39 41.01
C GLN A 300 1.00 -31.00 40.39
N LEU A 301 1.73 -31.94 39.78
CA LEU A 301 2.99 -31.64 39.08
C LEU A 301 2.75 -30.72 37.86
N VAL A 302 1.67 -30.96 37.10
CA VAL A 302 1.24 -30.06 36.01
C VAL A 302 1.00 -28.65 36.55
N HIS A 303 0.19 -28.52 37.60
CA HIS A 303 -0.12 -27.22 38.21
C HIS A 303 1.12 -26.51 38.72
N PHE A 304 2.05 -27.24 39.34
CA PHE A 304 3.32 -26.68 39.79
C PHE A 304 4.14 -26.08 38.64
N ILE A 305 4.26 -26.77 37.51
CA ILE A 305 4.99 -26.27 36.33
C ILE A 305 4.24 -25.07 35.71
N ILE A 306 2.91 -25.16 35.57
CA ILE A 306 2.09 -24.07 35.01
C ILE A 306 2.17 -22.81 35.88
N LYS A 307 2.09 -22.92 37.21
CA LYS A 307 2.18 -21.76 38.12
C LYS A 307 3.52 -21.03 37.99
N GLN A 308 4.64 -21.75 37.78
CA GLN A 308 5.93 -21.10 37.51
C GLN A 308 5.89 -20.27 36.23
N MET A 309 5.27 -20.82 35.19
CA MET A 309 5.13 -20.14 33.90
C MET A 309 4.16 -18.97 33.95
N ILE A 310 3.08 -19.06 34.71
CA ILE A 310 2.13 -17.95 34.92
C ILE A 310 2.84 -16.78 35.60
N LEU A 311 3.64 -17.03 36.65
CA LEU A 311 4.36 -15.98 37.37
C LEU A 311 5.29 -15.17 36.46
N VAL A 312 6.00 -15.85 35.56
CA VAL A 312 6.94 -15.20 34.64
C VAL A 312 6.22 -14.65 33.40
N GLY A 313 5.19 -15.35 32.93
CA GLY A 313 4.42 -15.03 31.74
C GLY A 313 3.57 -13.77 31.90
N ILE A 314 2.86 -13.60 33.02
CA ILE A 314 2.07 -12.39 33.27
C ILE A 314 2.97 -11.15 33.28
N LEU A 315 4.07 -11.20 34.04
CA LEU A 315 5.02 -10.09 34.10
C LEU A 315 5.67 -9.82 32.74
N GLY A 316 6.04 -10.89 32.01
CA GLY A 316 6.68 -10.76 30.70
C GLY A 316 5.75 -10.17 29.64
N ILE A 317 4.49 -10.62 29.58
CA ILE A 317 3.47 -10.08 28.68
C ILE A 317 3.19 -8.62 29.02
N PHE A 318 3.04 -8.30 30.30
CA PHE A 318 2.79 -6.93 30.75
C PHE A 318 3.93 -5.98 30.33
N ILE A 319 5.17 -6.35 30.64
CA ILE A 319 6.34 -5.53 30.31
C ILE A 319 6.57 -5.46 28.80
N GLY A 320 6.39 -6.57 28.08
CA GLY A 320 6.57 -6.61 26.63
C GLY A 320 5.58 -5.70 25.88
N ASN A 321 4.30 -5.75 26.24
CA ASN A 321 3.31 -4.85 25.64
C ASN A 321 3.54 -3.39 26.08
N LEU A 322 3.92 -3.13 27.34
CA LEU A 322 4.25 -1.79 27.81
C LEU A 322 5.41 -1.17 27.01
N LEU A 323 6.48 -1.95 26.79
CA LEU A 323 7.60 -1.53 25.95
C LEU A 323 7.17 -1.30 24.49
N GLY A 324 6.27 -2.15 23.98
CA GLY A 324 5.72 -2.01 22.63
C GLY A 324 4.94 -0.71 22.47
N ILE A 325 4.08 -0.37 23.44
CA ILE A 325 3.31 0.89 23.46
C ILE A 325 4.26 2.09 23.48
N ILE A 326 5.24 2.10 24.39
CA ILE A 326 6.22 3.18 24.51
C ILE A 326 6.98 3.36 23.19
N LEU A 327 7.39 2.25 22.56
CA LEU A 327 8.10 2.31 21.29
C LEU A 327 7.20 2.83 20.17
N CYS A 328 6.00 2.29 19.98
CA CYS A 328 5.08 2.72 18.92
C CYS A 328 4.73 4.21 19.05
N MET A 329 4.49 4.70 20.27
CA MET A 329 4.23 6.13 20.50
C MET A 329 5.40 7.04 20.15
N LYS A 330 6.65 6.58 20.24
CA LYS A 330 7.83 7.38 19.87
C LYS A 330 8.25 7.18 18.42
N LEU A 331 8.21 5.94 17.94
CA LEU A 331 8.70 5.54 16.63
C LEU A 331 7.82 6.06 15.50
N VAL A 332 6.49 5.97 15.65
CA VAL A 332 5.55 6.42 14.60
C VAL A 332 5.69 7.92 14.29
N PRO A 333 5.61 8.85 15.26
CA PRO A 333 5.78 10.27 14.95
C PRO A 333 7.20 10.61 14.48
N TYR A 334 8.21 9.87 14.91
CA TYR A 334 9.58 10.04 14.44
C TYR A 334 9.73 9.68 12.95
N ILE A 335 9.20 8.53 12.54
CA ILE A 335 9.22 8.10 11.13
C ILE A 335 8.40 9.08 10.27
N LEU A 336 7.21 9.48 10.71
CA LEU A 336 6.39 10.44 9.97
C LEU A 336 7.06 11.80 9.81
N GLY A 337 7.79 12.26 10.85
CA GLY A 337 8.59 13.48 10.78
C GLY A 337 9.72 13.40 9.76
N ILE A 338 10.37 12.23 9.62
CA ILE A 338 11.39 12.01 8.58
C ILE A 338 10.76 11.97 7.19
N LEU A 339 9.56 11.40 7.05
CA LEU A 339 8.83 11.32 5.78
C LEU A 339 8.17 12.64 5.35
N GLY A 340 8.37 13.73 6.11
CA GLY A 340 7.81 15.06 5.77
C GLY A 340 6.30 15.16 5.93
N ILE A 341 5.64 14.15 6.50
CA ILE A 341 4.19 14.16 6.72
C ILE A 341 3.90 14.99 7.97
N SER A 342 3.33 16.18 7.80
CA SER A 342 2.94 17.05 8.91
C SER A 342 1.98 16.32 9.85
N THR A 343 2.47 16.01 11.06
CA THR A 343 1.80 15.18 12.08
C THR A 343 0.73 15.94 12.87
N GLY A 344 0.44 17.20 12.52
CA GLY A 344 -0.35 18.14 13.33
C GLY A 344 -1.69 17.60 13.82
N ASN A 345 -2.33 16.68 13.08
CA ASN A 345 -3.65 16.14 13.41
C ASN A 345 -3.71 14.60 13.48
N MET A 346 -2.57 13.90 13.38
CA MET A 346 -2.58 12.43 13.36
C MET A 346 -2.48 11.89 14.78
N THR A 347 -3.62 11.85 15.48
CA THR A 347 -3.69 11.17 16.77
C THR A 347 -3.42 9.69 16.54
N LEU A 348 -2.32 9.17 17.11
CA LEU A 348 -2.08 7.74 17.17
C LEU A 348 -3.28 7.09 17.89
N GLN A 349 -4.22 6.52 17.12
CA GLN A 349 -5.40 5.91 17.69
C GLN A 349 -4.97 4.61 18.36
N PHE A 350 -4.84 4.65 19.69
CA PHE A 350 -4.59 3.45 20.48
C PHE A 350 -5.80 2.53 20.34
N ASN A 351 -5.65 1.47 19.53
CA ASN A 351 -6.72 0.51 19.34
C ASN A 351 -6.61 -0.61 20.41
N PRO A 352 -7.51 -0.64 21.42
CA PRO A 352 -7.45 -1.64 22.49
C PRO A 352 -7.62 -3.08 21.96
N VAL A 353 -8.23 -3.26 20.79
CA VAL A 353 -8.37 -4.57 20.15
C VAL A 353 -7.00 -5.16 19.81
N ILE A 354 -6.05 -4.36 19.34
CA ILE A 354 -4.70 -4.81 18.99
C ILE A 354 -3.96 -5.32 20.23
N LEU A 355 -4.10 -4.63 21.36
CA LEU A 355 -3.52 -5.05 22.64
C LEU A 355 -4.09 -6.40 23.07
N ILE A 356 -5.42 -6.57 23.01
CA ILE A 356 -6.08 -7.82 23.39
C ILE A 356 -5.62 -8.97 22.48
N VAL A 357 -5.59 -8.76 21.17
CA VAL A 357 -5.15 -9.76 20.19
C VAL A 357 -3.69 -10.16 20.46
N SER A 358 -2.78 -9.19 20.67
CA SER A 358 -1.38 -9.46 21.02
C SER A 358 -1.25 -10.32 22.29
N ILE A 359 -1.99 -9.99 23.34
CA ILE A 359 -1.99 -10.74 24.60
C ILE A 359 -2.50 -12.17 24.37
N VAL A 360 -3.63 -12.34 23.68
CA VAL A 360 -4.24 -13.65 23.41
C VAL A 360 -3.30 -14.53 22.59
N VAL A 361 -2.71 -13.98 21.52
CA VAL A 361 -1.78 -14.69 20.65
C VAL A 361 -0.51 -15.07 21.40
N THR A 362 0.00 -14.21 22.28
CA THR A 362 1.17 -14.51 23.11
C THR A 362 0.86 -15.63 24.13
N ILE A 363 -0.28 -15.55 24.82
CA ILE A 363 -0.73 -16.60 25.75
C ILE A 363 -0.86 -17.93 25.03
N PHE A 364 -1.49 -17.94 23.86
CA PHE A 364 -1.64 -19.13 23.03
C PHE A 364 -0.28 -19.73 22.65
N SER A 365 0.68 -18.89 22.25
CA SER A 365 2.05 -19.30 21.92
C SER A 365 2.75 -19.97 23.12
N ILE A 366 2.59 -19.42 24.32
CA ILE A 366 3.14 -19.97 25.57
C ILE A 366 2.49 -21.34 25.88
N LEU A 367 1.16 -21.44 25.78
CA LEU A 367 0.41 -22.68 26.04
C LEU A 367 0.87 -23.82 25.11
N LEU A 368 1.05 -23.53 23.82
CA LEU A 368 1.58 -24.50 22.88
C LEU A 368 3.00 -24.93 23.24
N GLY A 369 3.88 -23.98 23.59
CA GLY A 369 5.29 -24.24 23.93
C GLY A 369 5.45 -25.13 25.16
N MET A 370 4.56 -24.98 26.14
CA MET A 370 4.58 -25.76 27.39
C MET A 370 4.01 -27.18 27.25
N LYS A 371 3.11 -27.42 26.30
CA LYS A 371 2.31 -28.67 26.23
C LYS A 371 3.18 -29.92 26.18
N LYS A 372 4.18 -29.97 25.29
CA LYS A 372 5.05 -31.16 25.14
C LYS A 372 6.05 -31.34 26.29
N PRO A 373 6.77 -30.33 26.78
CA PRO A 373 7.66 -30.46 27.93
C PRO A 373 6.94 -30.93 29.20
N ILE A 374 5.73 -30.43 29.45
CA ILE A 374 4.89 -30.88 30.56
C ILE A 374 4.54 -32.37 30.42
N GLN A 375 4.16 -32.83 29.22
CA GLN A 375 3.90 -34.25 28.99
C GLN A 375 5.12 -35.13 29.23
N ILE A 376 6.32 -34.67 28.88
CA ILE A 376 7.57 -35.38 29.16
C ILE A 376 7.78 -35.50 30.68
N ALA A 377 7.57 -34.42 31.43
CA ALA A 377 7.72 -34.43 32.89
C ALA A 377 6.78 -35.44 33.59
N ILE A 378 5.54 -35.57 33.10
CA ILE A 378 4.49 -36.40 33.71
C ILE A 378 4.62 -37.88 33.36
N LYS A 379 5.16 -38.18 32.16
CA LYS A 379 5.30 -39.55 31.68
C LYS A 379 6.42 -40.31 32.37
N VAL A 380 7.43 -39.61 32.90
CA VAL A 380 8.54 -40.27 33.60
C VAL A 380 8.07 -40.82 34.94
N THR A 381 8.24 -42.13 35.13
CA THR A 381 7.90 -42.80 36.38
C THR A 381 8.98 -42.59 37.45
N PRO A 382 8.65 -42.70 38.76
CA PRO A 382 9.64 -42.56 39.83
C PRO A 382 10.82 -43.53 39.71
N VAL A 383 10.56 -44.76 39.24
CA VAL A 383 11.57 -45.79 39.03
C VAL A 383 12.50 -45.43 37.87
N GLU A 384 11.96 -44.92 36.76
CA GLU A 384 12.76 -44.42 35.63
C GLU A 384 13.58 -43.19 36.01
N ALA A 385 13.00 -42.26 36.77
CA ALA A 385 13.69 -41.06 37.25
C ALA A 385 14.86 -41.39 38.21
N ALA A 386 14.72 -42.41 39.04
CA ALA A 386 15.79 -42.90 39.91
C ALA A 386 16.91 -43.60 39.12
N LYS A 387 16.57 -44.29 38.03
CA LYS A 387 17.52 -44.92 37.11
C LYS A 387 18.08 -43.97 36.04
N TYR A 388 17.58 -42.73 35.96
CA TYR A 388 17.99 -41.76 34.96
C TYR A 388 19.46 -41.40 35.13
N ARG A 389 20.30 -41.96 34.26
CA ARG A 389 21.66 -41.46 33.99
C ARG A 389 21.55 -40.59 32.74
N GLU A 390 22.09 -39.36 32.77
CA GLU A 390 22.36 -38.63 31.53
C GLU A 390 23.06 -39.58 30.57
N CYS A 391 22.59 -39.66 29.33
CA CYS A 391 22.89 -40.72 28.38
C CYS A 391 24.40 -40.94 28.18
N ILE A 392 25.04 -41.75 29.03
CA ILE A 392 26.36 -42.33 28.78
C ILE A 392 26.11 -43.50 27.83
N SER A 393 26.21 -43.24 26.53
CA SER A 393 26.07 -44.29 25.52
C SER A 393 27.12 -45.40 25.79
N ASN A 394 26.68 -46.66 25.74
CA ASN A 394 27.55 -47.81 25.53
C ASN A 394 28.23 -47.68 24.16
N GLY A 395 29.37 -47.00 24.10
CA GLY A 395 30.14 -46.82 22.87
C GLY A 395 30.97 -48.06 22.54
N LYS A 396 30.79 -48.62 21.34
CA LYS A 396 31.77 -49.54 20.73
C LYS A 396 33.15 -48.84 20.69
N ARG A 397 34.22 -49.52 21.13
CA ARG A 397 35.60 -49.02 21.04
C ARG A 397 35.99 -48.79 19.58
N TYR A 398 36.29 -47.56 19.18
CA TYR A 398 36.80 -47.23 17.84
C TYR A 398 38.29 -46.89 17.86
N LYS A 399 39.03 -47.31 16.82
CA LYS A 399 40.48 -47.06 16.65
C LYS A 399 40.77 -45.56 16.51
N LYS A 400 41.77 -45.08 17.26
CA LYS A 400 42.30 -43.70 17.20
C LYS A 400 42.84 -43.40 15.80
N ARG A 401 42.25 -42.45 15.07
CA ARG A 401 42.89 -41.76 13.93
C ARG A 401 43.43 -40.41 14.41
N LYS A 402 44.66 -40.07 14.03
CA LYS A 402 45.30 -38.77 14.32
C LYS A 402 44.71 -37.69 13.39
N GLY A 403 44.24 -36.58 13.97
CA GLY A 403 43.72 -35.40 13.26
C GLY A 403 42.25 -35.09 13.58
N ALA A 404 41.95 -33.84 13.96
CA ALA A 404 40.61 -33.30 14.23
C ALA A 404 39.80 -33.94 15.39
N PHE A 405 40.47 -34.40 16.45
CA PHE A 405 39.83 -35.04 17.63
C PHE A 405 38.73 -34.17 18.27
N PHE A 406 38.99 -32.88 18.48
CA PHE A 406 38.02 -31.96 19.11
C PHE A 406 36.80 -31.70 18.21
N TRP A 407 37.01 -31.43 16.92
CA TRP A 407 35.94 -31.25 15.94
C TRP A 407 35.05 -32.49 15.84
N ARG A 408 35.64 -33.68 15.86
CA ARG A 408 34.90 -34.94 15.84
C ARG A 408 34.11 -35.16 17.13
N MET A 409 34.70 -34.89 18.30
CA MET A 409 33.95 -34.94 19.57
C MET A 409 32.77 -33.97 19.59
N ALA A 410 32.94 -32.76 19.04
CA ALA A 410 31.86 -31.78 18.92
C ALA A 410 30.73 -32.27 17.99
N PHE A 411 31.05 -32.80 16.80
CA PHE A 411 30.06 -33.37 15.90
C PHE A 411 29.37 -34.63 16.46
N GLU A 412 30.10 -35.46 17.19
CA GLU A 412 29.52 -36.62 17.89
C GLU A 412 28.53 -36.18 18.98
N GLN A 413 28.76 -35.03 19.63
CA GLN A 413 27.83 -34.47 20.61
C GLN A 413 26.48 -34.09 20.00
N PHE A 414 26.47 -33.54 18.78
CA PHE A 414 25.25 -33.27 18.03
C PHE A 414 24.48 -34.55 17.62
N LYS A 415 25.18 -35.67 17.44
CA LYS A 415 24.55 -36.95 17.07
C LYS A 415 24.03 -37.76 18.27
N LYS A 416 24.53 -37.49 19.48
CA LYS A 416 24.15 -38.23 20.71
C LYS A 416 22.71 -37.98 21.13
N ASP A 417 22.24 -36.73 21.07
CA ASP A 417 20.86 -36.37 21.41
C ASP A 417 20.20 -35.68 20.22
N LYS A 418 19.85 -36.50 19.22
CA LYS A 418 19.27 -36.03 17.95
C LYS A 418 18.04 -35.15 18.18
N LYS A 419 17.22 -35.46 19.20
CA LYS A 419 16.03 -34.66 19.53
C LYS A 419 16.41 -33.28 20.04
N LYS A 420 17.33 -33.20 20.99
CA LYS A 420 17.83 -31.92 21.52
C LYS A 420 18.49 -31.07 20.43
N THR A 421 19.35 -31.68 19.61
CA THR A 421 20.07 -30.96 18.55
C THR A 421 19.12 -30.39 17.49
N VAL A 422 18.14 -31.17 17.03
CA VAL A 422 17.15 -30.71 16.05
C VAL A 422 16.36 -29.52 16.59
N VAL A 423 15.95 -29.56 17.86
CA VAL A 423 15.20 -28.48 18.50
C VAL A 423 16.01 -27.18 18.59
N VAL A 424 17.29 -27.27 18.96
CA VAL A 424 18.18 -26.11 19.03
C VAL A 424 18.40 -25.49 17.65
N LEU A 425 18.67 -26.31 16.64
CA LEU A 425 18.88 -25.83 15.27
C LEU A 425 17.62 -25.20 14.69
N LEU A 426 16.44 -25.80 14.91
CA LEU A 426 15.16 -25.22 14.51
C LEU A 426 14.92 -23.85 15.15
N SER A 427 15.15 -23.71 16.46
CA SER A 427 14.97 -22.43 17.14
C SER A 427 15.90 -21.32 16.63
N LEU A 428 17.13 -21.68 16.25
CA LEU A 428 18.10 -20.74 15.70
C LEU A 428 17.74 -20.35 14.26
N ALA A 429 17.34 -21.33 13.45
CA ALA A 429 16.89 -21.11 12.07
C ALA A 429 15.64 -20.21 12.02
N THR A 430 14.65 -20.43 12.91
CA THR A 430 13.46 -19.57 12.95
C THR A 430 13.78 -18.15 13.37
N SER A 431 14.73 -17.93 14.30
CA SER A 431 15.16 -16.58 14.67
C SER A 431 15.80 -15.84 13.50
N LEU A 432 16.68 -16.51 12.75
CA LEU A 432 17.31 -15.94 11.54
C LEU A 432 16.29 -15.66 10.45
N SER A 433 15.30 -16.54 10.28
CA SER A 433 14.22 -16.34 9.31
C SER A 433 13.36 -15.11 9.65
N VAL A 434 13.00 -14.90 10.92
CA VAL A 434 12.25 -13.69 11.36
C VAL A 434 13.04 -12.43 11.01
N PHE A 435 14.35 -12.43 11.31
CA PHE A 435 15.23 -11.30 11.02
C PHE A 435 15.31 -11.03 9.52
N TYR A 436 15.52 -12.07 8.71
CA TYR A 436 15.60 -11.93 7.25
C TYR A 436 14.29 -11.39 6.67
N CYS A 437 13.14 -11.93 7.08
CA CYS A 437 11.82 -11.43 6.64
C CYS A 437 11.64 -9.94 6.96
N LEU A 438 11.99 -9.49 8.17
CA LEU A 438 11.90 -8.08 8.56
C LEU A 438 12.80 -7.19 7.69
N THR A 439 14.05 -7.59 7.48
CA THR A 439 14.99 -6.82 6.66
C THR A 439 14.51 -6.72 5.20
N THR A 440 14.02 -7.82 4.62
CA THR A 440 13.49 -7.83 3.25
C THR A 440 12.26 -6.94 3.11
N ILE A 441 11.35 -6.91 4.09
CA ILE A 441 10.18 -6.01 4.06
C ILE A 441 10.64 -4.55 4.09
N ILE A 442 11.57 -4.20 4.99
CA ILE A 442 12.07 -2.82 5.10
C ILE A 442 12.76 -2.39 3.80
N SER A 443 13.63 -3.24 3.23
CA SER A 443 14.32 -2.91 1.98
C SER A 443 13.38 -2.83 0.78
N SER A 444 12.37 -3.71 0.71
CA SER A 444 11.39 -3.71 -0.39
C SER A 444 10.49 -2.48 -0.40
N GLN A 445 10.26 -1.86 0.76
CA GLN A 445 9.43 -0.65 0.87
C GLN A 445 10.26 0.63 0.65
N GLY A 446 11.55 0.63 1.01
CA GLY A 446 12.43 1.80 0.87
C GLY A 446 12.67 2.24 -0.58
N GLU A 447 12.58 1.34 -1.56
CA GLU A 447 12.78 1.66 -2.98
C GLU A 447 11.51 2.11 -3.72
N ARG A 448 10.32 1.99 -3.10
CA ARG A 448 9.05 2.22 -3.80
C ARG A 448 7.99 2.79 -2.88
N THR A 449 7.91 4.11 -2.73
CA THR A 449 6.67 4.74 -2.25
C THR A 449 6.73 6.25 -2.43
N VAL A 450 6.01 6.80 -3.40
CA VAL A 450 4.75 7.56 -3.18
C VAL A 450 4.32 8.21 -4.51
N LEU A 451 5.26 8.57 -5.37
CA LEU A 451 5.06 8.78 -6.81
C LEU A 451 6.14 7.95 -7.52
N PRO A 452 5.90 7.30 -8.66
CA PRO A 452 7.00 6.96 -9.54
C PRO A 452 7.63 8.31 -9.93
N ASN A 453 8.66 8.74 -9.22
CA ASN A 453 9.44 9.89 -9.63
C ASN A 453 9.86 9.60 -11.06
N TYR A 454 9.53 10.50 -11.98
CA TYR A 454 10.06 10.44 -13.34
C TYR A 454 11.58 10.37 -13.19
N TRP A 455 12.14 9.18 -13.40
CA TRP A 455 13.57 8.91 -13.24
C TRP A 455 14.20 9.10 -11.86
N ASN A 456 13.48 8.83 -10.76
CA ASN A 456 14.00 9.14 -9.42
C ASN A 456 14.33 10.63 -9.22
N ALA A 457 13.88 11.52 -10.12
CA ALA A 457 14.11 12.96 -9.99
C ALA A 457 13.32 13.51 -8.79
N ASP A 458 13.98 14.35 -8.00
CA ASP A 458 13.34 15.04 -6.87
C ASP A 458 12.40 16.16 -7.34
N PHE A 459 12.70 16.77 -8.50
CA PHE A 459 11.90 17.83 -9.12
C PHE A 459 11.87 17.66 -10.64
N VAL A 460 10.74 18.03 -11.24
CA VAL A 460 10.56 18.10 -12.70
C VAL A 460 10.08 19.50 -13.06
N VAL A 461 10.79 20.16 -13.98
CA VAL A 461 10.41 21.47 -14.51
C VAL A 461 9.94 21.26 -15.95
N GLN A 462 8.73 21.71 -16.27
CA GLN A 462 8.12 21.53 -17.58
C GLN A 462 7.71 22.87 -18.20
N ASN A 463 7.81 22.97 -19.51
CA ASN A 463 7.30 24.11 -20.27
C ASN A 463 5.86 23.83 -20.71
N GLN A 464 4.89 24.50 -20.10
CA GLN A 464 3.45 24.34 -20.37
C GLN A 464 2.86 25.48 -21.22
N THR A 465 3.68 26.15 -22.05
CA THR A 465 3.20 27.26 -22.89
C THR A 465 2.44 26.82 -24.14
N GLN A 466 2.44 25.52 -24.47
CA GLN A 466 1.75 24.99 -25.64
C GLN A 466 0.25 24.87 -25.34
N THR A 467 -0.57 25.47 -26.20
CA THR A 467 -2.02 25.30 -26.22
C THR A 467 -2.41 24.10 -27.08
N THR A 468 -3.46 23.38 -26.68
CA THR A 468 -4.00 22.19 -27.38
C THR A 468 -4.48 22.48 -28.81
N GLU A 469 -4.93 23.70 -29.09
CA GLU A 469 -5.51 24.08 -30.39
C GLU A 469 -4.48 24.41 -31.49
N ASP A 470 -3.24 24.72 -31.13
CA ASP A 470 -2.19 25.11 -32.10
C ASP A 470 -0.85 24.46 -31.76
N ILE A 471 -0.41 23.56 -32.63
CA ILE A 471 0.89 22.88 -32.53
C ILE A 471 2.07 23.87 -32.47
N ASN A 472 1.93 25.07 -33.04
CA ASN A 472 2.99 26.10 -33.09
C ASN A 472 2.94 27.09 -31.91
N SER A 473 2.00 26.93 -30.99
CA SER A 473 1.84 27.80 -29.82
C SER A 473 2.96 27.66 -28.79
N LEU A 474 3.76 26.58 -28.85
CA LEU A 474 4.86 26.33 -27.93
C LEU A 474 5.87 27.49 -27.97
N LYS A 475 6.01 28.18 -26.83
CA LYS A 475 7.01 29.24 -26.66
C LYS A 475 8.20 28.69 -25.88
N PRO A 476 9.44 28.90 -26.32
CA PRO A 476 10.60 28.46 -25.55
C PRO A 476 10.66 29.25 -24.22
N ALA A 477 10.31 28.59 -23.12
CA ALA A 477 10.32 29.16 -21.77
C ALA A 477 11.55 28.74 -20.95
N ILE A 478 12.14 27.59 -21.27
CA ILE A 478 13.37 27.08 -20.66
C ILE A 478 14.54 27.45 -21.58
N SER A 479 15.35 28.41 -21.16
CA SER A 479 16.55 28.84 -21.90
C SER A 479 17.81 28.12 -21.41
N ASP A 480 18.84 28.04 -22.26
CA ASP A 480 20.15 27.49 -21.88
C ASP A 480 20.74 28.20 -20.65
N SER A 481 20.50 29.51 -20.51
CA SER A 481 20.95 30.29 -19.36
C SER A 481 20.28 29.83 -18.06
N PHE A 482 18.98 29.50 -18.10
CA PHE A 482 18.23 29.01 -16.95
C PHE A 482 18.71 27.61 -16.53
N VAL A 483 18.99 26.74 -17.49
CA VAL A 483 19.56 25.39 -17.25
C VAL A 483 20.95 25.50 -16.59
N GLU A 484 21.79 26.42 -17.06
CA GLU A 484 23.12 26.66 -16.48
C GLU A 484 23.07 27.26 -15.07
N GLU A 485 22.06 28.08 -14.76
CA GLU A 485 21.83 28.57 -13.41
C GLU A 485 21.47 27.44 -12.46
N ILE A 486 20.53 26.56 -12.85
CA ILE A 486 20.14 25.38 -12.05
C ILE A 486 21.35 24.45 -11.82
N ARG A 487 22.14 24.18 -12.87
CA ARG A 487 23.33 23.33 -12.77
C ARG A 487 24.36 23.84 -11.74
N LYS A 488 24.40 25.15 -11.49
CA LYS A 488 25.31 25.80 -10.54
C LYS A 488 24.74 25.95 -9.13
N MET A 489 23.47 25.64 -8.91
CA MET A 489 22.87 25.72 -7.59
C MET A 489 23.43 24.65 -6.66
N ASP A 490 23.79 25.05 -5.44
CA ASP A 490 24.29 24.15 -4.42
C ASP A 490 23.18 23.16 -4.00
N GLY A 491 23.48 21.87 -4.00
CA GLY A 491 22.53 20.79 -3.73
C GLY A 491 21.95 20.06 -4.95
N ILE A 492 22.18 20.54 -6.18
CA ILE A 492 21.84 19.78 -7.40
C ILE A 492 22.94 18.75 -7.68
N LYS A 493 22.60 17.46 -7.62
CA LYS A 493 23.54 16.37 -7.88
C LYS A 493 23.61 16.00 -9.36
N ASP A 494 22.44 15.77 -9.97
CA ASP A 494 22.28 15.31 -11.35
C ASP A 494 21.18 16.16 -12.02
N LEU A 495 21.36 16.51 -13.30
CA LEU A 495 20.43 17.32 -14.09
C LEU A 495 20.31 16.71 -15.49
N HIS A 496 19.10 16.27 -15.84
CA HIS A 496 18.81 15.70 -17.15
C HIS A 496 17.92 16.66 -17.94
N LEU A 497 18.37 17.04 -19.14
CA LEU A 497 17.59 17.85 -20.07
C LEU A 497 16.83 16.90 -21.00
N VAL A 498 15.54 17.15 -21.15
CA VAL A 498 14.67 16.41 -22.06
C VAL A 498 14.08 17.41 -23.04
N GLU A 499 14.31 17.18 -24.33
CA GLU A 499 13.81 18.03 -25.41
C GLU A 499 12.67 17.33 -26.12
N GLY A 500 11.60 18.07 -26.41
CA GLY A 500 10.43 17.58 -27.13
C GLY A 500 10.22 18.37 -28.41
N THR A 501 9.96 17.69 -29.51
CA THR A 501 9.50 18.32 -30.76
C THR A 501 8.15 17.74 -31.16
N PRO A 502 7.14 18.57 -31.44
CA PRO A 502 5.84 18.07 -31.87
C PRO A 502 5.95 17.45 -33.27
N ILE A 503 5.29 16.31 -33.46
CA ILE A 503 5.26 15.55 -34.71
C ILE A 503 3.83 15.23 -35.11
N ILE A 504 3.58 15.19 -36.42
CA ILE A 504 2.28 14.86 -36.99
C ILE A 504 2.39 13.53 -37.71
N PHE A 505 1.49 12.60 -37.39
CA PHE A 505 1.35 11.36 -38.14
C PHE A 505 0.34 11.57 -39.28
N PRO A 506 0.71 11.42 -40.56
CA PRO A 506 -0.26 11.42 -41.65
C PRO A 506 -1.13 10.17 -41.58
N TYR A 507 -2.42 10.32 -41.87
CA TYR A 507 -3.36 9.19 -41.87
C TYR A 507 -3.02 8.19 -42.99
N VAL A 508 -2.80 6.93 -42.61
CA VAL A 508 -2.58 5.81 -43.53
C VAL A 508 -3.39 4.62 -43.03
N LEU A 509 -4.33 4.14 -43.85
CA LEU A 509 -5.23 3.02 -43.54
C LEU A 509 -4.44 1.75 -43.21
N ASN A 510 -4.86 0.99 -42.18
CA ASN A 510 -4.20 -0.24 -41.71
C ASN A 510 -2.72 -0.06 -41.30
N SER A 511 -2.34 1.14 -40.86
CA SER A 511 -0.99 1.43 -40.36
C SER A 511 -1.02 1.83 -38.88
N PHE A 512 0.15 2.15 -38.33
CA PHE A 512 0.29 2.73 -36.99
C PHE A 512 -0.64 3.93 -36.76
N SER A 513 -0.84 4.84 -37.73
CA SER A 513 -1.69 6.03 -37.54
C SER A 513 -3.19 5.72 -37.44
N ASP A 514 -3.66 4.65 -38.08
CA ASP A 514 -5.05 4.18 -38.01
C ASP A 514 -5.35 3.48 -36.67
N MET A 515 -4.38 2.71 -36.17
CA MET A 515 -4.41 2.14 -34.82
C MET A 515 -4.35 3.26 -33.76
N TRP A 516 -3.43 4.20 -33.92
CA TRP A 516 -3.21 5.31 -32.99
C TRP A 516 -4.47 6.16 -32.79
N ILE A 517 -5.12 6.58 -33.89
CA ILE A 517 -6.35 7.37 -33.78
C ILE A 517 -7.52 6.56 -33.21
N THR A 518 -7.60 5.26 -33.51
CA THR A 518 -8.66 4.40 -32.96
C THR A 518 -8.50 4.26 -31.44
N ASN A 519 -7.27 4.01 -30.97
CA ASN A 519 -6.98 3.96 -29.53
C ASN A 519 -7.16 5.32 -28.84
N TYR A 520 -6.86 6.44 -29.52
CA TYR A 520 -7.13 7.78 -29.00
C TYR A 520 -8.63 7.98 -28.77
N ILE A 521 -9.46 7.66 -29.77
CA ILE A 521 -10.92 7.77 -29.69
C ILE A 521 -11.52 6.89 -28.60
N ASP A 522 -11.04 5.66 -28.45
CA ASP A 522 -11.54 4.75 -27.41
C ASP A 522 -11.28 5.29 -25.99
N ARG A 523 -10.43 6.32 -25.85
CA ARG A 523 -10.06 6.96 -24.58
C ARG A 523 -10.55 8.38 -24.41
N THR A 524 -11.00 9.01 -25.48
CA THR A 524 -11.62 10.34 -25.45
C THR A 524 -13.11 10.20 -25.75
N PRO A 525 -13.88 9.56 -24.83
CA PRO A 525 -15.26 9.12 -25.09
C PRO A 525 -16.24 10.27 -25.37
N TYR A 526 -15.86 11.50 -25.02
CA TYR A 526 -16.64 12.72 -25.24
C TYR A 526 -16.68 13.18 -26.71
N LEU A 527 -15.85 12.59 -27.58
CA LEU A 527 -15.79 12.96 -28.99
C LEU A 527 -16.45 11.90 -29.87
N SER A 528 -17.24 12.35 -30.84
CA SER A 528 -17.83 11.48 -31.86
C SER A 528 -16.74 10.75 -32.63
N SER A 529 -16.74 9.41 -32.54
CA SER A 529 -15.70 8.57 -33.16
C SER A 529 -15.62 8.72 -34.67
N GLU A 530 -16.76 9.00 -35.31
CA GLU A 530 -16.82 9.19 -36.76
C GLU A 530 -16.30 10.57 -37.16
N ASP A 531 -16.62 11.59 -36.38
CA ASP A 531 -16.18 12.96 -36.63
C ASP A 531 -14.67 13.12 -36.37
N VAL A 532 -14.12 12.52 -35.31
CA VAL A 532 -12.68 12.53 -35.04
C VAL A 532 -11.90 11.77 -36.12
N LYS A 533 -12.38 10.60 -36.57
CA LYS A 533 -11.72 9.89 -37.69
C LYS A 533 -11.82 10.68 -38.99
N SER A 534 -12.93 11.36 -39.24
CA SER A 534 -13.11 12.19 -40.42
C SER A 534 -12.19 13.41 -40.36
N ASP A 535 -12.15 14.10 -39.23
CA ASP A 535 -11.32 15.28 -39.01
C ASP A 535 -9.83 14.95 -39.05
N TYR A 536 -9.39 13.83 -38.45
CA TYR A 536 -8.00 13.40 -38.55
C TYR A 536 -7.58 13.06 -39.99
N LYS A 537 -8.49 12.52 -40.81
CA LYS A 537 -8.24 12.28 -42.24
C LYS A 537 -8.07 13.58 -43.02
N THR A 538 -8.81 14.64 -42.68
CA THR A 538 -8.79 15.93 -43.39
C THR A 538 -7.73 16.89 -42.85
N ASN A 539 -7.54 16.92 -41.52
CA ASN A 539 -6.69 17.83 -40.76
C ASN A 539 -5.79 17.06 -39.77
N PRO A 540 -4.81 16.26 -40.24
CA PRO A 540 -3.90 15.53 -39.35
C PRO A 540 -3.14 16.43 -38.37
N SER A 541 -2.97 17.72 -38.70
CA SER A 541 -2.28 18.72 -37.86
C SER A 541 -2.94 18.98 -36.51
N ASN A 542 -4.24 18.73 -36.38
CA ASN A 542 -4.97 18.88 -35.12
C ASN A 542 -4.61 17.78 -34.11
N TYR A 543 -3.97 16.71 -34.58
CA TYR A 543 -3.63 15.53 -33.80
C TYR A 543 -2.12 15.28 -33.89
N TYR A 544 -1.40 15.74 -32.87
CA TYR A 544 0.06 15.65 -32.84
C TYR A 544 0.56 14.82 -31.66
N GLY A 545 1.69 14.14 -31.87
CA GLY A 545 2.47 13.52 -30.81
C GLY A 545 3.68 14.38 -30.45
N MET A 546 4.40 13.99 -29.39
CA MET A 546 5.69 14.60 -29.04
C MET A 546 6.80 13.58 -29.28
N LEU A 547 7.81 13.95 -30.07
CA LEU A 547 9.05 13.20 -30.17
C LEU A 547 9.99 13.69 -29.08
N ILE A 548 10.35 12.79 -28.17
CA ILE A 548 11.16 13.11 -27.00
C ILE A 548 12.58 12.63 -27.24
N GLY A 549 13.53 13.56 -27.17
CA GLY A 549 14.96 13.28 -27.16
C GLY A 549 15.39 12.81 -25.78
N ILE A 550 16.09 11.67 -25.75
CA ILE A 550 16.54 11.03 -24.52
C ILE A 550 18.06 10.84 -24.54
N ASP A 551 18.71 10.95 -23.39
CA ASP A 551 20.16 10.71 -23.28
C ASP A 551 20.49 9.20 -23.27
N GLU A 552 21.78 8.85 -23.32
CA GLU A 552 22.20 7.45 -23.36
C GLU A 552 21.86 6.67 -22.08
N GLU A 553 21.87 7.35 -20.93
CA GLU A 553 21.55 6.75 -19.63
C GLU A 553 20.04 6.44 -19.56
N GLN A 554 19.21 7.34 -20.07
CA GLN A 554 17.77 7.15 -20.29
C GLN A 554 17.49 5.96 -21.17
N PHE A 555 18.18 5.89 -22.32
CA PHE A 555 18.01 4.80 -23.24
C PHE A 555 18.30 3.47 -22.56
N ASP A 556 19.42 3.35 -21.84
CA ASP A 556 19.80 2.12 -21.16
C ASP A 556 18.78 1.72 -20.07
N TYR A 557 18.19 2.69 -19.37
CA TYR A 557 17.12 2.45 -18.40
C TYR A 557 15.81 1.97 -19.06
N VAL A 558 15.32 2.68 -20.08
CA VAL A 558 14.08 2.31 -20.79
C VAL A 558 14.26 0.96 -21.49
N ASN A 559 15.42 0.71 -22.08
CA ASN A 559 15.68 -0.54 -22.80
C ASN A 559 15.67 -1.77 -21.88
N GLN A 560 15.97 -1.61 -20.58
CA GLN A 560 15.88 -2.69 -19.59
C GLN A 560 14.43 -3.02 -19.19
N SER A 561 13.49 -2.07 -19.36
CA SER A 561 12.08 -2.28 -19.03
C SER A 561 11.26 -2.81 -20.21
N LEU A 562 11.81 -2.81 -21.43
CA LEU A 562 11.17 -3.38 -22.61
C LEU A 562 11.21 -4.91 -22.61
N ASP A 563 10.09 -5.54 -22.95
CA ASP A 563 10.03 -7.00 -23.20
C ASP A 563 10.95 -7.43 -24.35
N THR A 564 11.14 -6.54 -25.33
CA THR A 564 12.07 -6.72 -26.46
C THR A 564 13.07 -5.56 -26.50
N PRO A 565 14.32 -5.77 -26.03
CA PRO A 565 15.34 -4.74 -26.08
C PRO A 565 15.68 -4.32 -27.52
N ILE A 566 15.88 -3.02 -27.72
CA ILE A 566 16.28 -2.40 -28.97
C ILE A 566 17.80 -2.29 -29.01
N ASP A 567 18.37 -2.41 -30.21
CA ASP A 567 19.80 -2.16 -30.42
C ASP A 567 20.14 -0.68 -30.23
N LYS A 568 21.10 -0.40 -29.33
CA LYS A 568 21.52 0.96 -28.98
C LYS A 568 22.08 1.72 -30.18
N GLN A 569 22.82 1.06 -31.07
CA GLN A 569 23.36 1.74 -32.25
C GLN A 569 22.27 2.07 -33.26
N ASP A 570 21.28 1.20 -33.46
CA ASP A 570 20.17 1.52 -34.35
C ASP A 570 19.29 2.67 -33.81
N PHE A 571 19.12 2.77 -32.49
CA PHE A 571 18.46 3.91 -31.85
C PHE A 571 19.24 5.21 -32.01
N LEU A 572 20.55 5.21 -31.68
CA LEU A 572 21.42 6.39 -31.81
C LEU A 572 21.57 6.85 -33.26
N ASN A 573 21.47 5.94 -34.23
CA ASN A 573 21.47 6.26 -35.65
C ASN A 573 20.09 6.69 -36.19
N GLY A 574 19.08 6.82 -35.32
CA GLY A 574 17.72 7.25 -35.70
C GLY A 574 16.95 6.25 -36.54
N LYS A 575 17.35 4.97 -36.57
CA LYS A 575 16.66 3.91 -37.32
C LYS A 575 15.51 3.29 -36.53
N SER A 576 15.57 3.38 -35.20
CA SER A 576 14.60 2.81 -34.27
C SER A 576 14.14 3.89 -33.31
N CYS A 577 12.85 3.89 -32.95
CA CYS A 577 12.29 4.75 -31.91
C CYS A 577 11.53 3.90 -30.90
N ILE A 578 11.40 4.41 -29.68
CA ILE A 578 10.58 3.81 -28.63
C ILE A 578 9.28 4.59 -28.62
N VAL A 579 8.16 3.90 -28.86
CA VAL A 579 6.85 4.51 -28.79
C VAL A 579 6.26 4.20 -27.42
N GLN A 580 6.09 5.23 -26.61
CA GLN A 580 5.30 5.16 -25.40
C GLN A 580 3.88 5.61 -25.74
N PHE A 581 2.92 4.70 -25.56
CA PHE A 581 1.51 5.01 -25.63
C PHE A 581 0.93 4.64 -24.27
N GLU A 582 0.41 5.62 -23.52
CA GLU A 582 -0.14 5.35 -22.19
C GLU A 582 -1.20 4.25 -22.28
N GLY A 583 -1.35 3.37 -21.30
CA GLY A 583 -2.50 2.49 -21.09
C GLY A 583 -2.77 1.31 -22.04
N SER A 584 -1.99 1.06 -23.11
CA SER A 584 -2.18 -0.12 -23.97
C SER A 584 -0.91 -0.55 -24.69
N GLU A 585 -0.61 -1.85 -24.67
CA GLU A 585 0.49 -2.42 -25.45
C GLU A 585 0.21 -2.30 -26.95
N ILE A 586 1.21 -1.86 -27.71
CA ILE A 586 1.14 -1.84 -29.17
C ILE A 586 1.12 -3.29 -29.67
N PRO A 587 0.09 -3.72 -30.42
CA PRO A 587 0.02 -5.08 -30.93
C PRO A 587 1.25 -5.43 -31.78
N LYS A 588 1.73 -6.68 -31.67
CA LYS A 588 2.98 -7.12 -32.31
C LYS A 588 3.02 -6.92 -33.83
N GLU A 589 1.86 -6.85 -34.48
CA GLU A 589 1.72 -6.60 -35.92
C GLU A 589 2.10 -5.18 -36.35
N TYR A 590 2.09 -4.22 -35.41
CA TYR A 590 2.53 -2.84 -35.64
C TYR A 590 3.99 -2.60 -35.23
N LEU A 591 4.64 -3.58 -34.59
CA LEU A 591 6.07 -3.53 -34.28
C LEU A 591 6.91 -3.72 -35.55
N ASN A 592 8.01 -2.98 -35.68
CA ASN A 592 8.91 -2.97 -36.85
C ASN A 592 8.30 -2.41 -38.16
N GLN A 593 7.18 -1.70 -38.09
CA GLN A 593 6.68 -0.93 -39.23
C GLN A 593 7.42 0.40 -39.37
N ARG A 594 7.61 0.87 -40.62
CA ARG A 594 8.07 2.24 -40.85
C ARG A 594 6.92 3.20 -40.59
N VAL A 595 7.05 4.01 -39.55
CA VAL A 595 6.10 5.08 -39.26
C VAL A 595 6.59 6.35 -39.96
N LEU A 596 5.73 6.90 -40.84
CA LEU A 596 5.96 8.22 -41.42
C LEU A 596 5.46 9.26 -40.43
N PHE A 597 6.26 10.30 -40.19
CA PHE A 597 5.85 11.47 -39.42
C PHE A 597 6.45 12.72 -40.05
N ASN A 598 5.71 13.83 -39.94
CA ASN A 598 6.17 15.15 -40.33
C ASN A 598 6.50 15.94 -39.07
N GLY A 599 7.70 16.50 -39.02
CA GLY A 599 8.13 17.38 -37.93
C GLY A 599 9.11 18.42 -38.47
N SER A 600 9.04 19.63 -37.92
CA SER A 600 10.10 20.63 -38.10
C SER A 600 11.30 20.21 -37.25
N VAL A 601 12.10 19.28 -37.76
CA VAL A 601 13.40 18.96 -37.17
C VAL A 601 14.31 20.17 -37.41
N LYS A 602 14.72 20.85 -36.34
CA LYS A 602 15.85 21.76 -36.37
C LYS A 602 17.01 21.15 -35.63
#